data_AF-A0A131ZXL8-F1
#
_entry.id   AF-A0A131ZXL8-F1
#
_cell.length_a   1.000
_cell.length_b   1.000
_cell.length_c   1.000
_cell.angle_alpha   90.00
_cell.angle_beta   90.00
_cell.angle_gamma   90.00
#
_symmetry.space_group_name_H-M   'P 1'
#
loop_
_entity.id
_entity.type
_entity.pdbx_description
1 polymer ?
#
loop_
_entity_poly.entity_id
_entity_poly.type
_entity_poly.pdbx_seq_one_letter_code
_entity_poly.pdbx_strand_id
1 'polypeptide(L)'
;MEAIAKHDFTATAEDELSFKRGDVLKVLNKEDDANWFRAELESREGLIPSNYIEMKSHNWYYGRITRADAEKLLQNKTEGDFLIRVSESSPGDFSLSVKCPDGVQHFKVLRDQNGKFFLWVVKFNSLNELVEYHRSSSVSRNQEVKLKDMLPQEV
;
A
#
# COMPACT_ATOMS: atom_id res chain seq x y z
N MET A 1 0.32 -3.61 3.60
CA MET A 1 -0.85 -2.73 3.79
C MET A 1 -1.20 -2.70 5.26
N GLU A 2 -1.91 -1.69 5.75
CA GLU A 2 -2.36 -1.66 7.13
C GLU A 2 -3.79 -2.20 7.29
N ALA A 3 -4.06 -2.83 8.43
CA ALA A 3 -5.38 -3.23 8.85
C ALA A 3 -5.63 -2.79 10.30
N ILE A 4 -6.88 -2.61 10.68
CA ILE A 4 -7.30 -2.32 12.05
C ILE A 4 -7.91 -3.59 12.64
N ALA A 5 -7.44 -4.01 13.81
CA ALA A 5 -8.07 -5.10 14.54
C ALA A 5 -9.48 -4.72 15.00
N LYS A 6 -10.49 -5.49 14.59
CA LYS A 6 -11.90 -5.30 14.96
C LYS A 6 -12.25 -6.03 16.26
N HIS A 7 -11.47 -7.06 16.58
CA HIS A 7 -11.63 -7.92 17.76
C HIS A 7 -10.28 -8.20 18.39
N ASP A 8 -10.30 -8.65 19.65
CA ASP A 8 -9.11 -9.18 20.31
C ASP A 8 -8.83 -10.59 19.78
N PHE A 9 -7.55 -10.92 19.62
CA PHE A 9 -7.12 -12.26 19.23
C PHE A 9 -5.93 -12.70 20.08
N THR A 10 -6.05 -13.89 20.67
CA THR A 10 -4.97 -14.53 21.42
C THR A 10 -4.49 -15.72 20.60
N ALA A 11 -3.20 -15.70 20.24
CA ALA A 11 -2.54 -16.77 19.52
C ALA A 11 -2.72 -18.10 20.27
N THR A 12 -3.10 -19.12 19.51
CA THR A 12 -3.28 -20.51 19.93
C THR A 12 -2.17 -21.42 19.40
N ALA A 13 -1.42 -20.95 18.40
CA ALA A 13 -0.23 -21.60 17.84
C ALA A 13 0.99 -20.66 17.85
N GLU A 14 2.20 -21.23 17.74
CA GLU A 14 3.47 -20.48 17.83
C GLU A 14 3.73 -19.55 16.63
N ASP A 15 3.09 -19.82 15.49
CA ASP A 15 3.17 -19.03 14.27
C ASP A 15 2.10 -17.93 14.18
N GLU A 16 1.19 -17.84 15.15
CA GLU A 16 0.12 -16.85 15.22
C GLU A 16 0.53 -15.58 15.99
N LEU A 17 -0.03 -14.44 15.60
CA LEU A 17 0.26 -13.14 16.21
C LEU A 17 -0.93 -12.65 17.05
N SER A 18 -0.75 -12.54 18.36
CA SER A 18 -1.74 -11.93 19.27
C SER A 18 -1.84 -10.41 19.08
N PHE A 19 -3.06 -9.88 19.11
CA PHE A 19 -3.35 -8.45 19.00
C PHE A 19 -4.64 -8.09 19.74
N LYS A 20 -4.82 -6.80 20.04
CA LYS A 20 -6.03 -6.25 20.65
C LYS A 20 -6.84 -5.46 19.64
N ARG A 21 -8.15 -5.37 19.87
CA ARG A 21 -9.05 -4.49 19.14
C ARG A 21 -8.51 -3.07 19.15
N GLY A 22 -8.41 -2.49 17.95
CA GLY A 22 -7.86 -1.15 17.74
C GLY A 22 -6.40 -1.13 17.31
N ASP A 23 -5.66 -2.24 17.43
CA ASP A 23 -4.27 -2.32 16.97
C ASP A 23 -4.18 -2.12 15.44
N VAL A 24 -3.13 -1.44 15.01
CA VAL A 24 -2.80 -1.25 13.58
C VAL A 24 -1.78 -2.31 13.17
N LEU A 25 -2.23 -3.25 12.35
CA LEU A 25 -1.46 -4.41 11.90
C LEU A 25 -0.91 -4.16 10.51
N LYS A 26 0.38 -4.42 10.30
CA LYS A 26 0.99 -4.35 8.97
C LYS A 26 0.88 -5.70 8.28
N VAL A 27 -0.10 -5.85 7.39
CA VAL A 27 -0.31 -7.05 6.57
C VAL A 27 0.79 -7.16 5.51
N LEU A 28 1.56 -8.25 5.60
CA LEU A 28 2.72 -8.58 4.77
C LEU A 28 2.35 -9.49 3.60
N ASN A 29 1.50 -10.50 3.82
CA ASN A 29 1.00 -11.40 2.77
C ASN A 29 -0.47 -11.76 2.99
N LYS A 30 -1.23 -11.81 1.88
CA LYS A 30 -2.64 -12.18 1.79
C LYS A 30 -2.94 -13.23 0.70
N GLU A 31 -1.91 -13.68 0.00
CA GLU A 31 -2.03 -14.46 -1.24
C GLU A 31 -1.93 -15.97 -0.98
N ASP A 32 -1.49 -16.38 0.21
CA ASP A 32 -1.27 -17.79 0.55
C ASP A 32 -2.55 -18.47 1.10
N ASP A 33 -3.38 -17.75 1.86
CA ASP A 33 -4.65 -18.25 2.43
C ASP A 33 -5.68 -17.10 2.56
N ALA A 34 -6.96 -17.39 2.32
CA ALA A 34 -8.03 -16.41 2.41
C ALA A 34 -8.43 -16.12 3.87
N ASN A 35 -8.19 -17.06 4.78
CA ASN A 35 -8.60 -17.00 6.18
C ASN A 35 -7.47 -16.50 7.09
N TRP A 36 -6.22 -16.64 6.67
CA TRP A 36 -5.05 -16.28 7.48
C TRP A 36 -4.09 -15.39 6.69
N PHE A 37 -3.82 -14.21 7.24
CA PHE A 37 -2.86 -13.28 6.68
C PHE A 37 -1.60 -13.25 7.52
N ARG A 38 -0.45 -13.10 6.88
CA ARG A 38 0.78 -12.83 7.61
C ARG A 38 0.88 -11.33 7.90
N ALA A 39 1.07 -10.96 9.16
CA ALA A 39 1.15 -9.57 9.58
C ALA A 39 2.27 -9.33 10.60
N GLU A 40 2.61 -8.05 10.78
CA GLU A 40 3.59 -7.55 11.73
C GLU A 40 2.93 -6.55 12.70
N LEU A 41 3.20 -6.69 14.00
CA LEU A 41 2.82 -5.77 15.06
C LEU A 41 4.02 -5.56 16.01
N GLU A 42 4.48 -4.31 16.16
CA GLU A 42 5.59 -3.97 17.06
C GLU A 42 6.83 -4.87 16.86
N SER A 43 7.21 -5.11 15.59
CA SER A 43 8.32 -5.98 15.19
C SER A 43 8.14 -7.49 15.49
N ARG A 44 6.95 -7.92 15.91
CA ARG A 44 6.56 -9.34 15.97
C ARG A 44 5.77 -9.69 14.72
N GLU A 45 6.13 -10.79 14.07
CA GLU A 45 5.40 -11.31 12.92
C GLU A 45 4.64 -12.58 13.27
N GLY A 46 3.50 -12.80 12.62
CA GLY A 46 2.78 -14.06 12.68
C GLY A 46 1.52 -14.04 11.83
N LEU A 47 0.77 -15.14 11.88
CA LEU A 47 -0.50 -15.31 11.22
C LEU A 47 -1.63 -14.66 12.03
N ILE A 48 -2.51 -13.96 11.34
CA ILE A 48 -3.70 -13.33 11.90
C ILE A 48 -4.95 -13.77 11.12
N PRO A 49 -6.09 -13.99 11.80
CA PRO A 49 -7.32 -14.35 11.12
C PRO A 49 -7.89 -13.15 10.36
N SER A 50 -8.17 -13.32 9.06
CA SER A 50 -8.60 -12.24 8.16
C SER A 50 -9.94 -11.64 8.54
N ASN A 51 -10.82 -12.41 9.18
CA ASN A 51 -12.13 -11.95 9.68
C ASN A 51 -12.07 -11.15 10.99
N TYR A 52 -10.90 -11.07 11.65
CA TYR A 52 -10.71 -10.27 12.87
C TYR A 52 -10.21 -8.87 12.60
N ILE A 53 -9.90 -8.57 11.33
CA ILE A 53 -9.33 -7.30 10.92
C ILE A 53 -10.19 -6.64 9.85
N GLU A 54 -10.11 -5.33 9.80
CA GLU A 54 -10.57 -4.54 8.67
C GLU A 54 -9.35 -3.99 7.98
N MET A 55 -9.07 -4.44 6.76
CA MET A 55 -8.05 -3.81 5.93
C MET A 55 -8.40 -2.34 5.81
N LYS A 56 -7.46 -1.44 6.11
CA LYS A 56 -7.65 -0.03 5.82
C LYS A 56 -7.70 0.09 4.30
N SER A 57 -8.90 0.10 3.74
CA SER A 57 -9.10 0.41 2.33
C SER A 57 -8.59 1.83 2.14
N HIS A 58 -7.60 1.95 1.28
CA HIS A 58 -7.16 3.25 0.83
C HIS A 58 -7.63 3.39 -0.60
N ASN A 59 -8.31 4.49 -0.89
CA ASN A 59 -8.83 4.79 -2.23
C ASN A 59 -7.73 4.81 -3.30
N TRP A 60 -6.46 4.87 -2.90
CA TRP A 60 -5.30 4.80 -3.78
C TRP A 60 -4.78 3.38 -4.03
N TYR A 61 -5.15 2.33 -3.28
CA TYR A 61 -4.63 0.98 -3.53
C TYR A 61 -5.58 0.16 -4.42
N TYR A 62 -5.19 -0.06 -5.67
CA TYR A 62 -6.01 -0.75 -6.69
C TYR A 62 -5.64 -2.23 -6.88
N GLY A 63 -4.64 -2.74 -6.15
CA GLY A 63 -4.25 -4.15 -6.25
C GLY A 63 -3.74 -4.54 -7.64
N ARG A 64 -4.22 -5.67 -8.17
CA ARG A 64 -3.81 -6.20 -9.48
C ARG A 64 -4.58 -5.50 -10.61
N ILE A 65 -4.06 -4.35 -11.03
CA ILE A 65 -4.45 -3.69 -12.28
C ILE A 65 -3.23 -3.53 -13.19
N THR A 66 -3.47 -3.53 -14.50
CA THR A 66 -2.39 -3.39 -15.47
C THR A 66 -1.87 -1.96 -15.53
N ARG A 67 -0.66 -1.77 -16.05
CA ARG A 67 -0.10 -0.45 -16.36
C ARG A 67 -1.04 0.34 -17.27
N ALA A 68 -1.59 -0.32 -18.29
CA ALA A 68 -2.49 0.30 -19.26
C ALA A 68 -3.82 0.72 -18.60
N ASP A 69 -4.36 -0.10 -17.69
CA ASP A 69 -5.59 0.26 -16.97
C ASP A 69 -5.34 1.41 -15.98
N ALA A 70 -4.18 1.44 -15.31
CA ALA A 70 -3.78 2.58 -14.50
C ALA A 70 -3.66 3.88 -15.31
N GLU A 71 -3.10 3.80 -16.52
CA GLU A 71 -3.02 4.95 -17.44
C GLU A 71 -4.42 5.45 -17.83
N LYS A 72 -5.34 4.55 -18.19
CA LYS A 72 -6.74 4.90 -18.51
C LYS A 72 -7.47 5.56 -17.32
N LEU A 73 -7.31 5.02 -16.12
CA LEU A 73 -7.94 5.55 -14.90
C LEU A 73 -7.44 6.96 -14.57
N LEU A 74 -6.16 7.24 -14.83
CA LEU A 74 -5.51 8.51 -14.54
C LEU A 74 -5.56 9.53 -15.70
N GLN A 75 -5.92 9.11 -16.91
CA GLN A 75 -5.83 9.96 -18.10
C GLN A 75 -6.64 11.26 -17.97
N ASN A 76 -7.86 11.16 -17.41
CA ASN A 76 -8.79 12.27 -17.21
C ASN A 76 -8.81 12.81 -15.77
N LYS A 77 -7.75 12.53 -15.01
CA LYS A 77 -7.59 12.96 -13.63
C LYS A 77 -6.70 14.21 -13.55
N THR A 78 -6.67 14.81 -12.37
CA THR A 78 -5.91 16.03 -12.10
C THR A 78 -4.47 15.72 -11.71
N GLU A 79 -3.58 16.69 -11.85
CA GLU A 79 -2.18 16.52 -11.46
C GLU A 79 -2.04 16.17 -9.97
N GLY A 80 -1.29 15.11 -9.70
CA GLY A 80 -1.08 14.53 -8.38
C GLY A 80 -2.02 13.37 -8.05
N ASP A 81 -3.10 13.17 -8.80
CA ASP A 81 -3.96 11.99 -8.65
C ASP A 81 -3.15 10.73 -8.90
N PHE A 82 -3.22 9.77 -7.98
CA PHE A 82 -2.37 8.59 -8.01
C PHE A 82 -3.06 7.32 -7.55
N LEU A 83 -2.47 6.19 -7.92
CA LEU A 83 -2.77 4.89 -7.38
C LEU A 83 -1.50 4.07 -7.16
N ILE A 84 -1.60 3.06 -6.30
CA ILE A 84 -0.62 2.01 -6.11
C ILE A 84 -1.24 0.70 -6.57
N ARG A 85 -0.48 -0.03 -7.39
CA ARG A 85 -0.84 -1.33 -7.96
C ARG A 85 0.28 -2.34 -7.75
N VAL A 86 -0.06 -3.62 -7.87
CA VAL A 86 0.95 -4.69 -7.94
C VAL A 86 1.74 -4.54 -9.23
N SER A 87 3.05 -4.72 -9.15
CA SER A 87 3.95 -4.66 -10.31
C SER A 87 3.74 -5.88 -11.21
N GLU A 88 3.40 -5.65 -12.48
CA GLU A 88 3.27 -6.71 -13.48
C GLU A 88 4.63 -7.31 -13.87
N SER A 89 5.68 -6.49 -13.88
CA SER A 89 7.02 -6.90 -14.31
C SER A 89 7.86 -7.48 -13.16
N SER A 90 7.40 -7.38 -11.92
CA SER A 90 8.14 -7.87 -10.75
C SER A 90 7.17 -8.39 -9.69
N PRO A 91 6.86 -9.69 -9.71
CA PRO A 91 5.99 -10.30 -8.71
C PRO A 91 6.48 -10.01 -7.28
N GLY A 92 5.58 -9.55 -6.41
CA GLY A 92 5.87 -9.15 -5.04
C GLY A 92 6.24 -7.67 -4.83
N ASP A 93 6.50 -6.92 -5.91
CA ASP A 93 6.76 -5.48 -5.85
C ASP A 93 5.49 -4.65 -6.14
N PHE A 94 5.51 -3.38 -5.74
CA PHE A 94 4.46 -2.41 -6.07
C PHE A 94 4.92 -1.39 -7.09
N SER A 95 3.96 -0.76 -7.77
CA SER A 95 4.18 0.40 -8.63
C SER A 95 3.22 1.52 -8.24
N LEU A 96 3.74 2.73 -8.12
CA LEU A 96 2.98 3.96 -7.96
C LEU A 96 2.77 4.59 -9.33
N SER A 97 1.53 4.76 -9.74
CA SER A 97 1.15 5.45 -10.96
C SER A 97 0.53 6.79 -10.59
N VAL A 98 1.01 7.89 -11.16
CA VAL A 98 0.57 9.25 -10.84
C VAL A 98 0.34 10.07 -12.10
N LYS A 99 -0.71 10.89 -12.09
CA LYS A 99 -0.99 11.86 -13.13
C LYS A 99 -0.07 13.07 -12.98
N CYS A 100 0.72 13.30 -14.02
CA CYS A 100 1.60 14.44 -14.20
C CYS A 100 1.10 15.34 -15.36
N PRO A 101 1.66 16.55 -15.53
CA PRO A 101 1.31 17.44 -16.64
C PRO A 101 1.52 16.81 -18.02
N ASP A 102 2.58 16.01 -18.16
CA ASP A 102 3.03 15.37 -19.39
C ASP A 102 2.37 14.00 -19.66
N GLY A 103 1.53 13.51 -18.74
CA GLY A 103 0.92 12.19 -18.85
C GLY A 103 0.96 11.43 -17.53
N VAL A 104 0.90 10.11 -17.59
CA VAL A 104 0.94 9.25 -16.40
C VAL A 104 2.36 8.72 -16.23
N GLN A 105 2.96 8.99 -15.07
CA GLN A 105 4.27 8.46 -14.72
C GLN A 105 4.14 7.28 -13.76
N HIS A 106 5.09 6.34 -13.85
CA HIS A 106 5.08 5.10 -13.09
C HIS A 106 6.40 4.93 -12.36
N PHE A 107 6.34 4.81 -11.04
CA PHE A 107 7.49 4.63 -10.17
C PHE A 107 7.43 3.24 -9.54
N LYS A 108 8.52 2.48 -9.64
CA LYS A 108 8.63 1.20 -8.94
C LYS A 108 8.85 1.49 -7.46
N VAL A 109 8.00 0.92 -6.60
CA VAL A 109 8.22 0.95 -5.16
C VAL A 109 9.19 -0.15 -4.82
N LEU A 110 10.36 0.23 -4.34
CA LEU A 110 11.43 -0.68 -3.96
C LEU A 110 11.29 -1.05 -2.49
N ARG A 111 11.87 -2.20 -2.14
CA ARG A 111 11.95 -2.70 -0.76
C ARG A 111 13.40 -3.03 -0.45
N ASP A 112 13.89 -2.62 0.71
CA ASP A 112 15.24 -2.98 1.17
C ASP A 112 15.25 -4.33 1.91
N GLN A 113 16.44 -4.79 2.31
CA GLN A 113 16.61 -6.05 3.04
C GLN A 113 15.87 -6.11 4.39
N ASN A 114 15.54 -4.94 4.97
CA ASN A 114 14.80 -4.84 6.23
C ASN A 114 13.29 -4.64 5.98
N GLY A 115 12.82 -4.83 4.75
CA GLY A 115 11.41 -4.70 4.41
C GLY A 115 10.89 -3.26 4.30
N LYS A 116 11.77 -2.24 4.29
CA LYS A 116 11.35 -0.83 4.19
C LYS A 116 11.08 -0.42 2.75
N PHE A 117 10.00 0.33 2.53
CA PHE A 117 9.55 0.80 1.22
C PHE A 117 10.17 2.14 0.85
N PHE A 118 10.52 2.34 -0.42
CA PHE A 118 11.02 3.62 -0.92
C PHE A 118 10.85 3.78 -2.43
N LEU A 119 10.77 5.03 -2.90
CA LEU A 119 10.93 5.37 -4.33
C LEU A 119 12.36 5.81 -4.64
N TRP A 120 13.02 6.47 -3.68
CA TRP A 120 14.30 7.15 -3.86
C TRP A 120 15.25 6.90 -2.68
N VAL A 121 15.47 7.90 -1.83
CA VAL A 121 16.45 7.86 -0.73
C VAL A 121 15.76 7.63 0.61
N VAL A 122 14.60 8.23 0.83
CA VAL A 122 13.83 8.12 2.08
C VAL A 122 13.09 6.79 2.12
N LYS A 123 13.16 6.10 3.27
CA LYS A 123 12.63 4.75 3.49
C LYS A 123 11.53 4.75 4.57
N PHE A 124 10.50 3.95 4.35
CA PHE A 124 9.27 3.92 5.14
C PHE A 124 8.94 2.50 5.60
N ASN A 125 8.26 2.36 6.73
CA ASN A 125 7.89 1.05 7.27
C ASN A 125 6.63 0.48 6.57
N SER A 126 5.82 1.33 5.95
CA SER A 126 4.61 0.95 5.22
C SER A 126 4.42 1.78 3.95
N LEU A 127 3.59 1.28 3.02
CA LEU A 127 3.15 2.05 1.85
C LEU A 127 2.35 3.30 2.28
N ASN A 128 1.65 3.24 3.41
CA ASN A 128 0.88 4.35 3.93
C ASN A 128 1.80 5.51 4.32
N GLU A 129 2.88 5.23 5.07
CA GLU A 129 3.89 6.25 5.41
C GLU A 129 4.53 6.85 4.16
N LEU A 130 4.84 6.03 3.15
CA LEU A 130 5.37 6.48 1.86
C LEU A 130 4.41 7.44 1.17
N VAL A 131 3.12 7.08 1.09
CA VAL A 131 2.07 7.92 0.48
C VAL A 131 1.94 9.22 1.25
N GLU A 132 1.84 9.16 2.57
CA GLU A 132 1.64 10.34 3.43
C GLU A 132 2.79 11.34 3.30
N TYR A 133 4.03 10.85 3.31
CA TYR A 133 5.20 11.68 3.06
C TYR A 133 5.11 12.39 1.70
N HIS A 134 4.70 11.67 0.67
CA HIS A 134 4.64 12.19 -0.70
C HIS A 134 3.42 13.08 -1.00
N ARG A 135 2.50 13.27 -0.05
CA ARG A 135 1.50 14.35 -0.12
C ARG A 135 2.12 15.74 0.06
N SER A 136 3.22 15.82 0.80
CA SER A 136 3.95 17.07 1.05
C SER A 136 5.27 17.17 0.29
N SER A 137 5.84 16.03 -0.12
CA SER A 137 7.13 15.93 -0.80
C SER A 137 7.00 15.36 -2.21
N SER A 138 7.67 15.98 -3.20
CA SER A 138 7.56 15.55 -4.60
C SER A 138 7.94 14.08 -4.82
N VAL A 139 7.17 13.35 -5.63
CA VAL A 139 7.51 11.99 -6.09
C VAL A 139 8.48 11.98 -7.26
N SER A 140 8.55 13.07 -8.03
CA SER A 140 9.45 13.19 -9.19
C SER A 140 10.66 14.07 -8.86
N ARG A 141 11.81 13.75 -9.46
CA ARG A 141 13.04 14.56 -9.37
C ARG A 141 13.13 15.65 -10.43
N ASN A 142 12.36 15.53 -11.51
CA ASN A 142 12.44 16.42 -12.66
C ASN A 142 11.35 17.51 -12.65
N GLN A 143 10.29 17.30 -11.88
CA GLN A 143 9.15 18.21 -11.73
C GLN A 143 8.54 18.06 -10.33
N GLU A 144 7.88 19.12 -9.85
CA GLU A 144 7.19 19.08 -8.56
C GLU A 144 5.83 18.39 -8.74
N VAL A 145 5.70 17.15 -8.24
CA VAL A 145 4.44 16.39 -8.27
C VAL A 145 4.20 15.80 -6.88
N LYS A 146 3.15 16.26 -6.21
CA LYS A 146 2.74 15.77 -4.88
C LYS A 146 1.49 14.91 -5.00
N LEU A 147 1.41 13.87 -4.17
CA LEU A 147 0.31 12.92 -4.20
C LEU A 147 -0.98 13.54 -3.65
N LYS A 148 -2.08 13.31 -4.37
CA LYS A 148 -3.43 13.69 -3.98
C LYS A 148 -4.34 12.49 -4.14
N ASP A 149 -5.21 12.25 -3.15
CA ASP A 149 -6.19 11.17 -3.29
C ASP A 149 -7.13 11.49 -4.45
N MET A 150 -7.38 10.47 -5.28
CA MET A 150 -8.41 10.60 -6.29
C MET A 150 -9.75 10.84 -5.60
N LEU A 151 -10.41 11.92 -5.99
CA LEU A 151 -11.80 12.11 -5.60
C LEU A 151 -12.63 10.94 -6.16
N PRO A 152 -13.50 10.32 -5.35
CA PRO A 152 -14.48 9.38 -5.86
C PRO A 152 -15.28 10.10 -6.96
N GLN A 153 -15.48 9.45 -8.10
CA GLN A 153 -16.38 10.00 -9.11
C GLN A 153 -17.77 10.04 -8.48
N GLU A 154 -18.37 11.23 -8.39
CA GLU A 154 -19.79 11.36 -8.08
C GLU A 154 -20.54 10.60 -9.19
N VAL A 155 -21.28 9.58 -8.77
CA VAL A 155 -22.14 8.75 -9.63
C VAL A 155 -23.41 9.49 -9.98
#